data_AF-A0A948MSS9-F1
#
_entry.id   AF-A0A948MSS9-F1
#
_cell.length_a   1.000
_cell.length_b   1.000
_cell.length_c   1.000
_cell.angle_alpha   90.00
_cell.angle_beta   90.00
_cell.angle_gamma   90.00
#
_symmetry.space_group_name_H-M   'P 1'
#
loop_
_entity.id
_entity.type
_entity.pdbx_description
1 polymer ?
#
loop_
_entity_poly.entity_id
_entity_poly.type
_entity_poly.pdbx_seq_one_letter_code
_entity_poly.pdbx_strand_id
1 'polypeptide(L)'
;VDQMKGGTITSTGRGGITLDLATLNNTDVGGAVTWAANATDTTLNLELSGYSNATGQALSITGAAATTLNITTDTAASKVTTLTGPATATTVNLAVGSGANLTIGTSLAASAAKTVNISGAGKATISGSDLAATVTVDASTNTGGVSYTGEAGSTLTFKGGSGNDTLTAAFADITTADTLTGGAGTDTLALSTAGTLTTSGALTAINKATGFETLQFGASDSVDVGLVTNGITNFKTAAGNFSLTATNSLSTTTYTVDNSASNTGTVSVSNKVGETSASVTIDAGAAVANQTLAELTFTGVTNVGLVSTGTGTGSANTITNLNTTDNSVITITGSKALTLTNAIDGTATGSKVDASALTGKLTMTGSGFADVIITGTGGSVIDGGAGKDTITGGSGADRINVTTATSNDDITMGGGADTIGFSGNNTALYALSTGTTDVVNVTDFVAGTDKIALVNTTGAFTSVTLATQTIATAADLTAVWAAVTQLAVSASGGAAAASVITVSAGAAAGTYLYVNDTTAAVNSATDLLVDITGVTGTLATTDFVFA
;
A
#
# COMPACT_ATOMS: atom_id res chain seq x y z
N VAL A 1 -4.24 46.37 -15.13
CA VAL A 1 -5.28 45.57 -14.44
C VAL A 1 -6.56 45.70 -15.26
N ASP A 2 -6.68 44.92 -16.33
CA ASP A 2 -7.92 44.86 -17.10
C ASP A 2 -8.53 43.49 -16.87
N GLN A 3 -9.80 43.49 -16.45
CA GLN A 3 -10.51 42.32 -15.92
C GLN A 3 -11.06 41.52 -17.11
N MET A 4 -10.33 40.54 -17.64
CA MET A 4 -10.79 39.78 -18.80
C MET A 4 -11.03 38.29 -18.48
N LYS A 5 -12.23 37.84 -18.84
CA LYS A 5 -12.62 36.42 -18.93
C LYS A 5 -12.10 35.85 -20.25
N GLY A 6 -10.82 35.49 -20.31
CA GLY A 6 -10.16 35.12 -21.57
C GLY A 6 -10.09 36.28 -22.59
N GLY A 7 -9.30 36.11 -23.66
CA GLY A 7 -9.12 37.11 -24.71
C GLY A 7 -7.68 37.57 -24.90
N THR A 8 -7.50 38.62 -25.70
CA THR A 8 -6.18 39.11 -26.12
C THR A 8 -5.76 40.37 -25.37
N ILE A 9 -4.65 40.28 -24.65
CA ILE A 9 -3.96 41.38 -23.98
C ILE A 9 -2.86 41.88 -24.94
N THR A 10 -2.88 43.16 -25.31
CA THR A 10 -1.89 43.73 -26.23
C THR A 10 -1.02 44.75 -25.53
N SER A 11 0.31 44.63 -25.64
CA SER A 11 1.27 45.62 -25.14
C SER A 11 2.05 46.36 -26.24
N THR A 12 1.59 46.27 -27.49
CA THR A 12 2.15 46.99 -28.65
C THR A 12 2.43 48.46 -28.33
N GLY A 13 3.68 48.90 -28.53
CA GLY A 13 4.12 50.27 -28.27
C GLY A 13 4.57 50.57 -26.84
N ARG A 14 4.53 49.60 -25.92
CA ARG A 14 5.06 49.70 -24.56
C ARG A 14 6.09 48.59 -24.31
N GLY A 15 7.38 48.94 -24.38
CA GLY A 15 8.46 47.96 -24.15
C GLY A 15 8.77 47.73 -22.68
N GLY A 16 9.29 46.54 -22.37
CA GLY A 16 9.83 46.20 -21.05
C GLY A 16 8.80 46.05 -19.94
N ILE A 17 7.55 45.72 -20.29
CA ILE A 17 6.48 45.51 -19.29
C ILE A 17 6.51 44.09 -18.71
N THR A 18 6.03 43.95 -17.48
CA THR A 18 5.64 42.66 -16.89
C THR A 18 4.13 42.51 -16.99
N LEU A 19 3.65 41.35 -17.45
CA LEU A 19 2.25 40.99 -17.38
C LEU A 19 2.02 40.13 -16.13
N ASP A 20 1.18 40.60 -15.20
CA ASP A 20 0.75 39.84 -14.03
C ASP A 20 -0.68 39.33 -14.22
N LEU A 21 -0.86 38.02 -14.06
CA LEU A 21 -2.13 37.30 -14.14
C LEU A 21 -2.47 36.72 -12.76
N ALA A 22 -3.22 37.48 -11.96
CA ALA A 22 -3.65 37.06 -10.62
C ALA A 22 -4.99 36.30 -10.60
N THR A 23 -5.20 35.44 -9.59
CA THR A 23 -6.56 35.00 -9.19
C THR A 23 -7.35 36.22 -8.70
N LEU A 24 -8.28 36.74 -9.49
CA LEU A 24 -9.39 37.45 -8.87
C LEU A 24 -10.35 36.41 -8.27
N ASN A 25 -10.91 36.69 -7.09
CA ASN A 25 -11.94 35.92 -6.36
C ASN A 25 -13.14 35.56 -7.25
N ASN A 26 -13.01 34.59 -8.15
CA ASN A 26 -14.08 34.25 -9.06
C ASN A 26 -14.03 32.77 -9.43
N THR A 27 -15.09 32.08 -9.08
CA THR A 27 -15.44 30.72 -9.51
C THR A 27 -15.67 30.60 -11.04
N ASP A 28 -15.32 31.62 -11.84
CA ASP A 28 -15.64 31.80 -13.27
C ASP A 28 -14.40 32.12 -14.17
N VAL A 29 -13.26 31.43 -14.05
CA VAL A 29 -12.17 31.52 -15.05
C VAL A 29 -12.47 30.66 -16.28
N GLY A 30 -13.41 31.11 -17.11
CA GLY A 30 -13.65 30.53 -18.44
C GLY A 30 -12.95 31.34 -19.53
N GLY A 31 -11.99 30.73 -20.23
CA GLY A 31 -11.42 31.23 -21.51
C GLY A 31 -9.90 31.16 -21.62
N ALA A 32 -9.37 30.97 -22.83
CA ALA A 32 -7.93 31.03 -23.11
C ALA A 32 -7.45 32.50 -23.15
N VAL A 33 -6.21 32.76 -22.71
CA VAL A 33 -5.60 34.10 -22.73
C VAL A 33 -4.53 34.16 -23.82
N THR A 34 -4.46 35.26 -24.55
CA THR A 34 -3.37 35.56 -25.49
C THR A 34 -2.69 36.86 -25.12
N TRP A 35 -1.38 36.87 -24.92
CA TRP A 35 -0.58 38.08 -24.79
C TRP A 35 0.13 38.40 -26.12
N ALA A 36 -0.29 39.48 -26.77
CA ALA A 36 0.40 40.09 -27.90
C ALA A 36 1.44 41.09 -27.39
N ALA A 37 2.68 40.63 -27.21
CA ALA A 37 3.77 41.46 -26.71
C ALA A 37 4.31 42.43 -27.77
N ASN A 38 5.05 43.45 -27.32
CA ASN A 38 5.69 44.39 -28.22
C ASN A 38 6.72 43.67 -29.10
N ALA A 39 6.67 43.91 -30.42
CA ALA A 39 7.50 43.23 -31.40
C ALA A 39 9.01 43.45 -31.21
N THR A 40 9.41 44.49 -30.47
CA THR A 40 10.82 44.82 -30.19
C THR A 40 11.36 44.25 -28.88
N ASP A 41 10.51 43.73 -28.01
CA ASP A 41 10.94 43.23 -26.70
C ASP A 41 11.71 41.92 -26.87
N THR A 42 12.97 41.91 -26.43
CA THR A 42 13.83 40.71 -26.48
C THR A 42 13.61 39.79 -25.27
N THR A 43 12.99 40.30 -24.22
CA THR A 43 12.68 39.60 -22.98
C THR A 43 11.25 39.91 -22.58
N LEU A 44 10.46 38.88 -22.31
CA LEU A 44 9.08 39.00 -21.83
C LEU A 44 9.00 38.47 -20.40
N ASN A 45 8.36 39.23 -19.50
CA ASN A 45 8.15 38.83 -18.12
C ASN A 45 6.67 38.59 -17.85
N LEU A 46 6.35 37.38 -17.40
CA LEU A 46 5.02 36.94 -16.98
C LEU A 46 5.05 36.59 -15.49
N GLU A 47 4.07 37.06 -14.75
CA GLU A 47 3.81 36.68 -13.37
C GLU A 47 2.45 35.97 -13.30
N LEU A 48 2.43 34.80 -12.67
CA LEU A 48 1.25 33.97 -12.49
C LEU A 48 0.92 33.91 -10.99
N SER A 49 0.15 34.90 -10.53
CA SER A 49 -0.23 35.09 -9.13
C SER A 49 -1.51 34.31 -8.77
N GLY A 50 -1.45 32.99 -8.88
CA GLY A 50 -2.58 32.07 -8.70
C GLY A 50 -3.38 31.73 -9.97
N TYR A 51 -2.92 32.11 -11.16
CA TYR A 51 -3.64 31.94 -12.42
C TYR A 51 -4.30 30.55 -12.59
N SER A 52 -5.63 30.53 -12.72
CA SER A 52 -6.48 29.35 -12.97
C SER A 52 -6.25 28.14 -12.04
N ASN A 53 -6.02 28.41 -10.75
CA ASN A 53 -5.70 27.41 -9.72
C ASN A 53 -6.71 26.23 -9.58
N ALA A 54 -7.99 26.43 -9.90
CA ALA A 54 -9.00 25.38 -9.92
C ALA A 54 -8.88 24.48 -11.17
N THR A 55 -9.11 25.06 -12.35
CA THR A 55 -9.08 24.38 -13.65
C THR A 55 -8.11 25.10 -14.58
N GLY A 56 -7.11 24.38 -15.09
CA GLY A 56 -6.07 24.98 -15.93
C GLY A 56 -6.62 25.52 -17.25
N GLN A 57 -6.12 26.68 -17.67
CA GLN A 57 -6.49 27.35 -18.91
C GLN A 57 -5.29 27.49 -19.86
N ALA A 58 -5.54 27.54 -21.18
CA ALA A 58 -4.49 27.77 -22.15
C ALA A 58 -4.02 29.24 -22.11
N LEU A 59 -2.71 29.44 -22.28
CA LEU A 59 -2.07 30.75 -22.34
C LEU A 59 -1.15 30.80 -23.56
N SER A 60 -1.35 31.79 -24.43
CA SER A 60 -0.51 32.00 -25.61
C SER A 60 0.21 33.34 -25.50
N ILE A 61 1.49 33.39 -25.85
CA ILE A 61 2.32 34.59 -25.81
C ILE A 61 2.99 34.73 -27.17
N THR A 62 2.78 35.87 -27.82
CA THR A 62 3.45 36.22 -29.07
C THR A 62 4.45 37.34 -28.82
N GLY A 63 5.61 37.27 -29.47
CA GLY A 63 6.65 38.30 -29.36
C GLY A 63 7.73 38.07 -30.40
N ALA A 64 7.71 38.83 -31.49
CA ALA A 64 8.56 38.54 -32.66
C ALA A 64 10.07 38.57 -32.37
N ALA A 65 10.54 39.49 -31.52
CA ALA A 65 11.94 39.61 -31.12
C ALA A 65 12.30 38.88 -29.81
N ALA A 66 11.32 38.26 -29.13
CA ALA A 66 11.52 37.72 -27.79
C ALA A 66 12.40 36.47 -27.84
N THR A 67 13.61 36.58 -27.30
CA THR A 67 14.55 35.45 -27.16
C THR A 67 14.45 34.78 -25.79
N THR A 68 13.91 35.50 -24.80
CA THR A 68 13.76 35.03 -23.43
C THR A 68 12.32 35.23 -22.94
N LEU A 69 11.73 34.20 -22.37
CA LEU A 69 10.47 34.26 -21.64
C LEU A 69 10.74 33.95 -20.16
N ASN A 70 10.44 34.89 -19.28
CA ASN A 70 10.50 34.70 -17.83
C ASN A 70 9.09 34.51 -17.28
N ILE A 71 8.91 33.51 -16.44
CA ILE A 71 7.67 33.19 -15.77
C ILE A 71 7.96 33.07 -14.28
N THR A 72 7.20 33.79 -13.49
CA THR A 72 7.30 33.78 -12.03
C THR A 72 5.95 33.40 -11.44
N THR A 73 5.95 32.69 -10.31
CA THR A 73 4.74 32.50 -9.49
C THR A 73 4.94 33.15 -8.13
N ASP A 74 3.84 33.60 -7.53
CA ASP A 74 3.82 34.08 -6.14
C ASP A 74 3.68 32.88 -5.17
N THR A 75 2.97 33.04 -4.05
CA THR A 75 2.69 31.96 -3.09
C THR A 75 1.46 31.11 -3.46
N ALA A 76 0.65 31.52 -4.44
CA ALA A 76 -0.55 30.80 -4.85
C ALA A 76 -0.25 29.79 -5.97
N ALA A 77 -0.97 28.66 -5.97
CA ALA A 77 -0.84 27.67 -7.03
C ALA A 77 -1.36 28.22 -8.36
N SER A 78 -0.61 28.02 -9.44
CA SER A 78 -0.96 28.46 -10.80
C SER A 78 -0.98 27.28 -11.75
N LYS A 79 -2.03 27.17 -12.56
CA LYS A 79 -2.18 26.12 -13.57
C LYS A 79 -2.29 26.75 -14.95
N VAL A 80 -1.69 26.11 -15.94
CA VAL A 80 -1.80 26.40 -17.36
C VAL A 80 -1.94 25.04 -18.05
N THR A 81 -2.89 24.88 -18.96
CA THR A 81 -2.98 23.62 -19.73
C THR A 81 -1.86 23.60 -20.77
N THR A 82 -2.00 24.41 -21.81
CA THR A 82 -0.95 24.65 -22.81
C THR A 82 -0.42 26.07 -22.66
N LEU A 83 0.88 26.20 -22.49
CA LEU A 83 1.59 27.47 -22.60
C LEU A 83 2.28 27.54 -23.96
N THR A 84 1.76 28.35 -24.88
CA THR A 84 2.45 28.67 -26.13
C THR A 84 3.34 29.88 -25.92
N GLY A 85 4.66 29.69 -25.91
CA GLY A 85 5.64 30.76 -25.83
C GLY A 85 5.90 31.43 -27.19
N PRO A 86 6.66 32.54 -27.20
CA PRO A 86 7.10 33.16 -28.45
C PRO A 86 7.93 32.18 -29.29
N ALA A 87 7.63 32.07 -30.59
CA ALA A 87 8.31 31.15 -31.50
C ALA A 87 9.82 31.41 -31.66
N THR A 88 10.33 32.56 -31.20
CA THR A 88 11.74 32.94 -31.23
C THR A 88 12.45 32.79 -29.89
N ALA A 89 11.72 32.43 -28.82
CA ALA A 89 12.28 32.30 -27.48
C ALA A 89 13.18 31.06 -27.41
N THR A 90 14.48 31.28 -27.24
CA THR A 90 15.47 30.20 -27.07
C THR A 90 15.64 29.80 -25.62
N THR A 91 15.21 30.66 -24.69
CA THR A 91 15.28 30.43 -23.24
C THR A 91 13.94 30.69 -22.59
N VAL A 92 13.49 29.74 -21.76
CA VAL A 92 12.35 29.90 -20.84
C VAL A 92 12.86 29.78 -19.42
N ASN A 93 12.59 30.78 -18.58
CA ASN A 93 12.92 30.74 -17.16
C ASN A 93 11.64 30.63 -16.35
N LEU A 94 11.59 29.64 -15.46
CA LEU A 94 10.48 29.37 -14.54
C LEU A 94 11.00 29.55 -13.11
N ALA A 95 10.50 30.56 -12.39
CA ALA A 95 10.80 30.75 -10.97
C ALA A 95 9.54 30.51 -10.14
N VAL A 96 9.50 29.39 -9.43
CA VAL A 96 8.33 28.96 -8.66
C VAL A 96 8.47 29.40 -7.21
N GLY A 97 7.62 30.34 -6.78
CA GLY A 97 7.61 30.89 -5.44
C GLY A 97 7.39 29.86 -4.34
N SER A 98 7.83 30.17 -3.12
CA SER A 98 7.67 29.28 -1.96
C SER A 98 6.19 29.05 -1.64
N GLY A 99 5.80 27.78 -1.46
CA GLY A 99 4.41 27.40 -1.19
C GLY A 99 3.49 27.41 -2.41
N ALA A 100 3.97 27.85 -3.58
CA ALA A 100 3.24 27.73 -4.83
C ALA A 100 3.50 26.39 -5.52
N ASN A 101 2.53 25.99 -6.34
CA ASN A 101 2.66 24.92 -7.32
C ASN A 101 2.43 25.51 -8.70
N LEU A 102 3.39 25.35 -9.61
CA LEU A 102 3.21 25.66 -11.03
C LEU A 102 2.87 24.38 -11.79
N THR A 103 1.78 24.37 -12.55
CA THR A 103 1.46 23.29 -13.47
C THR A 103 1.34 23.82 -14.89
N ILE A 104 2.16 23.33 -15.81
CA ILE A 104 2.00 23.45 -17.27
C ILE A 104 1.69 22.04 -17.78
N GLY A 105 0.40 21.74 -17.88
CA GLY A 105 -0.11 20.37 -17.90
C GLY A 105 0.14 19.62 -19.21
N THR A 106 -0.42 20.13 -20.32
CA THR A 106 -0.38 19.43 -21.61
C THR A 106 0.86 19.75 -22.41
N SER A 107 1.30 21.01 -22.41
CA SER A 107 2.45 21.42 -23.22
C SER A 107 3.03 22.77 -22.80
N LEU A 108 4.34 22.81 -22.61
CA LEU A 108 5.17 23.98 -22.81
C LEU A 108 5.58 24.01 -24.29
N ALA A 109 4.84 24.75 -25.10
CA ALA A 109 5.04 24.86 -26.54
C ALA A 109 5.88 26.10 -26.87
N ALA A 110 7.20 25.91 -26.90
CA ALA A 110 8.19 26.93 -27.23
C ALA A 110 9.25 26.29 -28.14
N SER A 111 8.89 26.08 -29.40
CA SER A 111 9.66 25.25 -30.35
C SER A 111 11.11 25.68 -30.61
N ALA A 112 11.46 26.94 -30.34
CA ALA A 112 12.85 27.42 -30.41
C ALA A 112 13.64 27.25 -29.09
N ALA A 113 12.98 26.90 -27.99
CA ALA A 113 13.58 26.85 -26.67
C ALA A 113 14.55 25.68 -26.56
N LYS A 114 15.83 26.04 -26.36
CA LYS A 114 16.92 25.10 -26.10
C LYS A 114 17.21 24.97 -24.61
N THR A 115 16.74 25.94 -23.81
CA THR A 115 16.97 25.98 -22.37
C THR A 115 15.67 26.30 -21.65
N VAL A 116 15.33 25.46 -20.69
CA VAL A 116 14.26 25.68 -19.71
C VAL A 116 14.91 25.66 -18.33
N ASN A 117 15.04 26.81 -17.68
CA ASN A 117 15.57 26.91 -16.33
C ASN A 117 14.41 26.88 -15.33
N ILE A 118 14.54 26.10 -14.26
CA ILE A 118 13.54 25.98 -13.21
C ILE A 118 14.21 26.28 -11.86
N SER A 119 13.61 27.18 -11.09
CA SER A 119 14.19 27.68 -9.85
C SER A 119 13.11 27.91 -8.79
N GLY A 120 13.54 28.20 -7.56
CA GLY A 120 12.64 28.55 -6.45
C GLY A 120 12.31 27.36 -5.55
N ALA A 121 11.34 27.55 -4.66
CA ALA A 121 11.00 26.58 -3.60
C ALA A 121 9.64 25.92 -3.78
N GLY A 122 8.84 26.37 -4.75
CA GLY A 122 7.59 25.72 -5.11
C GLY A 122 7.79 24.53 -6.03
N LYS A 123 6.78 23.66 -6.09
CA LYS A 123 6.76 22.49 -6.96
C LYS A 123 6.43 22.89 -8.40
N ALA A 124 7.14 22.32 -9.38
CA ALA A 124 6.84 22.52 -10.80
C ALA A 124 6.38 21.20 -11.45
N THR A 125 5.28 21.23 -12.21
CA THR A 125 4.85 20.12 -13.07
C THR A 125 4.77 20.63 -14.50
N ILE A 126 5.62 20.13 -15.39
CA ILE A 126 5.82 20.66 -16.74
C ILE A 126 5.85 19.53 -17.76
N SER A 127 5.04 19.63 -18.83
CA SER A 127 5.15 18.73 -19.98
C SER A 127 5.83 19.45 -21.15
N GLY A 128 7.03 19.05 -21.55
CA GLY A 128 7.68 19.55 -22.75
C GLY A 128 7.19 18.75 -23.95
N SER A 129 6.33 19.32 -24.80
CA SER A 129 5.77 18.61 -25.95
C SER A 129 5.97 19.29 -27.32
N ASP A 130 6.69 20.42 -27.33
CA ASP A 130 7.01 21.23 -28.51
C ASP A 130 8.17 22.18 -28.15
N LEU A 131 9.31 21.57 -27.80
CA LEU A 131 10.58 22.25 -27.51
C LEU A 131 11.57 21.99 -28.65
N ALA A 132 12.75 22.61 -28.60
CA ALA A 132 13.78 22.32 -29.58
C ALA A 132 14.24 20.85 -29.52
N ALA A 133 14.67 20.29 -30.66
CA ALA A 133 15.13 18.89 -30.76
C ALA A 133 16.29 18.54 -29.81
N THR A 134 17.07 19.52 -29.37
CA THR A 134 18.03 19.37 -28.28
C THR A 134 17.71 20.41 -27.23
N VAL A 135 17.38 19.95 -26.02
CA VAL A 135 16.90 20.81 -24.95
C VAL A 135 17.59 20.48 -23.63
N THR A 136 17.92 21.54 -22.90
CA THR A 136 18.36 21.47 -21.50
C THR A 136 17.24 21.94 -20.59
N VAL A 137 16.81 21.08 -19.69
CA VAL A 137 15.93 21.40 -18.57
C VAL A 137 16.81 21.41 -17.31
N ASP A 138 17.06 22.60 -16.78
CA ASP A 138 17.96 22.80 -15.64
C ASP A 138 17.16 23.30 -14.43
N ALA A 139 16.84 22.37 -13.53
CA ALA A 139 16.16 22.62 -12.26
C ALA A 139 17.12 22.64 -11.07
N SER A 140 18.44 22.74 -11.29
CA SER A 140 19.47 22.64 -10.24
C SER A 140 19.33 23.64 -9.08
N THR A 141 18.54 24.70 -9.26
CA THR A 141 18.25 25.71 -8.24
C THR A 141 16.82 25.64 -7.69
N ASN A 142 16.03 24.65 -8.11
CA ASN A 142 14.73 24.37 -7.53
C ASN A 142 14.89 23.47 -6.30
N THR A 143 14.12 23.78 -5.25
CA THR A 143 14.12 23.03 -3.98
C THR A 143 12.76 22.41 -3.66
N GLY A 144 11.72 22.72 -4.44
CA GLY A 144 10.36 22.22 -4.25
C GLY A 144 10.04 20.91 -4.96
N GLY A 145 10.90 20.49 -5.89
CA GLY A 145 10.75 19.31 -6.74
C GLY A 145 10.07 19.64 -8.08
N VAL A 146 10.51 18.93 -9.13
CA VAL A 146 10.10 19.09 -10.52
C VAL A 146 9.61 17.76 -11.06
N SER A 147 8.36 17.73 -11.52
CA SER A 147 7.82 16.68 -12.37
C SER A 147 7.87 17.13 -13.82
N TYR A 148 8.81 16.60 -14.61
CA TYR A 148 8.97 16.93 -16.02
C TYR A 148 8.60 15.73 -16.91
N THR A 149 7.72 15.94 -17.88
CA THR A 149 7.46 14.98 -18.95
C THR A 149 8.27 15.38 -20.18
N GLY A 150 9.15 14.50 -20.66
CA GLY A 150 10.02 14.72 -21.79
C GLY A 150 9.30 14.73 -23.14
N GLU A 151 9.90 15.46 -24.10
CA GLU A 151 9.43 15.52 -25.49
C GLU A 151 9.92 14.29 -26.26
N ALA A 152 9.02 13.69 -27.05
CA ALA A 152 9.33 12.50 -27.84
C ALA A 152 10.41 12.79 -28.89
N GLY A 153 11.38 11.87 -29.05
CA GLY A 153 12.46 11.99 -30.02
C GLY A 153 13.45 13.14 -29.80
N SER A 154 13.38 13.86 -28.68
CA SER A 154 14.33 14.92 -28.34
C SER A 154 15.61 14.35 -27.70
N THR A 155 16.73 15.06 -27.85
CA THR A 155 17.93 14.84 -27.02
C THR A 155 17.84 15.75 -25.79
N LEU A 156 17.70 15.14 -24.62
CA LEU A 156 17.43 15.80 -23.35
C LEU A 156 18.67 15.84 -22.46
N THR A 157 18.98 17.04 -21.96
CA THR A 157 19.76 17.22 -20.73
C THR A 157 18.81 17.62 -19.62
N PHE A 158 18.53 16.70 -18.69
CA PHE A 158 17.70 16.98 -17.53
C PHE A 158 18.58 17.05 -16.28
N LYS A 159 18.45 18.12 -15.51
CA LYS A 159 19.04 18.25 -14.18
C LYS A 159 17.96 18.60 -13.18
N GLY A 160 17.65 17.71 -12.25
CA GLY A 160 16.82 18.04 -11.11
C GLY A 160 17.55 18.91 -10.09
N GLY A 161 16.80 19.30 -9.07
CA GLY A 161 17.20 20.20 -8.00
C GLY A 161 17.51 19.46 -6.71
N SER A 162 17.08 20.03 -5.58
CA SER A 162 17.22 19.41 -4.25
C SER A 162 15.90 18.85 -3.67
N GLY A 163 14.81 18.99 -4.41
CA GLY A 163 13.52 18.41 -4.05
C GLY A 163 13.37 17.04 -4.71
N ASN A 164 12.29 16.32 -4.41
CA ASN A 164 12.04 15.04 -5.07
C ASN A 164 11.57 15.27 -6.51
N ASP A 165 12.44 14.98 -7.46
CA ASP A 165 12.22 15.20 -8.88
C ASP A 165 11.66 13.95 -9.57
N THR A 166 10.99 14.14 -10.69
CA THR A 166 10.44 13.07 -11.53
C THR A 166 10.63 13.42 -12.99
N LEU A 167 11.38 12.59 -13.71
CA LEU A 167 11.46 12.63 -15.16
C LEU A 167 10.60 11.51 -15.76
N THR A 168 9.56 11.86 -16.51
CA THR A 168 8.71 10.90 -17.23
C THR A 168 9.03 10.93 -18.72
N ALA A 169 9.32 9.77 -19.31
CA ALA A 169 9.53 9.63 -20.76
C ALA A 169 9.11 8.23 -21.24
N ALA A 170 8.83 8.09 -22.53
CA ALA A 170 8.66 6.75 -23.10
C ALA A 170 10.02 6.03 -23.06
N PHE A 171 10.00 4.70 -22.93
CA PHE A 171 11.24 3.92 -22.87
C PHE A 171 12.12 4.12 -24.12
N ALA A 172 11.49 4.24 -25.31
CA ALA A 172 12.19 4.45 -26.57
C ALA A 172 12.86 5.84 -26.68
N ASP A 173 12.41 6.82 -25.90
CA ASP A 173 12.95 8.18 -25.90
C ASP A 173 14.12 8.35 -24.91
N ILE A 174 14.39 7.36 -24.06
CA ILE A 174 15.55 7.36 -23.17
C ILE A 174 16.72 6.69 -23.89
N THR A 175 17.64 7.51 -24.40
CA THR A 175 18.76 7.08 -25.23
C THR A 175 20.11 7.42 -24.59
N THR A 176 21.20 6.89 -25.17
CA THR A 176 22.56 7.22 -24.73
C THR A 176 22.99 8.63 -25.12
N ALA A 177 22.23 9.34 -25.96
CA ALA A 177 22.46 10.75 -26.25
C ALA A 177 22.04 11.65 -25.08
N ASP A 178 21.11 11.19 -24.25
CA ASP A 178 20.58 11.95 -23.13
C ASP A 178 21.57 12.04 -21.97
N THR A 179 21.41 13.10 -21.18
CA THR A 179 22.16 13.31 -19.93
C THR A 179 21.15 13.62 -18.84
N LEU A 180 20.89 12.63 -17.98
CA LEU A 180 19.81 12.68 -17.00
C LEU A 180 20.42 12.62 -15.60
N THR A 181 20.19 13.65 -14.81
CA THR A 181 20.64 13.72 -13.41
C THR A 181 19.47 14.11 -12.52
N GLY A 182 19.09 13.25 -11.55
CA GLY A 182 17.97 13.52 -10.64
C GLY A 182 18.28 14.63 -9.65
N GLY A 183 19.51 14.72 -9.14
CA GLY A 183 19.93 15.80 -8.26
C GLY A 183 20.09 15.29 -6.82
N ALA A 184 19.61 16.07 -5.86
CA ALA A 184 19.52 15.66 -4.47
C ALA A 184 18.04 15.50 -4.10
N GLY A 185 17.73 14.55 -3.22
CA GLY A 185 16.34 14.21 -2.90
C GLY A 185 16.12 12.73 -3.09
N THR A 186 14.87 12.33 -3.30
CA THR A 186 14.52 10.99 -3.78
C THR A 186 13.89 11.15 -5.15
N ASP A 187 14.68 10.83 -6.18
CA ASP A 187 14.34 11.18 -7.55
C ASP A 187 13.85 9.95 -8.33
N THR A 188 12.90 10.19 -9.23
CA THR A 188 12.22 9.15 -10.00
C THR A 188 12.48 9.30 -11.50
N LEU A 189 12.97 8.23 -12.13
CA LEU A 189 12.91 8.06 -13.58
C LEU A 189 11.69 7.20 -13.90
N ALA A 190 10.69 7.77 -14.59
CA ALA A 190 9.43 7.11 -14.88
C ALA A 190 9.31 6.77 -16.38
N LEU A 191 9.06 5.49 -16.65
CA LEU A 191 8.81 4.97 -17.99
C LEU A 191 7.30 5.00 -18.27
N SER A 192 6.86 5.78 -19.26
CA SER A 192 5.43 5.90 -19.59
C SER A 192 4.93 4.81 -20.55
N THR A 193 5.83 4.02 -21.13
CA THR A 193 5.53 2.94 -22.07
C THR A 193 6.29 1.69 -21.68
N ALA A 194 5.77 0.52 -22.09
CA ALA A 194 6.39 -0.75 -21.77
C ALA A 194 7.82 -0.89 -22.35
N GLY A 195 8.67 -1.60 -21.63
CA GLY A 195 10.01 -2.00 -21.97
C GLY A 195 10.35 -3.38 -21.41
N THR A 196 11.26 -4.08 -22.10
CA THR A 196 11.86 -5.33 -21.61
C THR A 196 13.30 -5.05 -21.17
N LEU A 197 13.50 -4.77 -19.88
CA LEU A 197 14.75 -4.31 -19.29
C LEU A 197 15.58 -5.49 -18.75
N THR A 198 15.66 -6.59 -19.51
CA THR A 198 16.29 -7.85 -19.08
C THR A 198 17.65 -8.12 -19.71
N THR A 199 18.20 -7.16 -20.46
CA THR A 199 19.54 -7.25 -21.06
C THR A 199 20.34 -5.98 -20.79
N SER A 200 21.66 -6.09 -20.73
CA SER A 200 22.53 -4.92 -20.51
C SER A 200 22.35 -3.85 -21.58
N GLY A 201 22.07 -4.27 -22.83
CA GLY A 201 21.79 -3.37 -23.93
C GLY A 201 20.55 -2.50 -23.67
N ALA A 202 19.43 -3.12 -23.27
CA ALA A 202 18.18 -2.44 -22.96
C ALA A 202 18.30 -1.43 -21.80
N LEU A 203 19.24 -1.67 -20.87
CA LEU A 203 19.47 -0.81 -19.71
C LEU A 203 20.56 0.25 -19.91
N THR A 204 21.23 0.31 -21.07
CA THR A 204 22.41 1.18 -21.27
C THR A 204 22.12 2.65 -20.98
N ALA A 205 21.01 3.18 -21.50
CA ALA A 205 20.65 4.58 -21.32
C ALA A 205 20.20 4.87 -19.88
N ILE A 206 19.42 3.96 -19.27
CA ILE A 206 19.02 4.05 -17.87
C ILE A 206 20.25 4.06 -16.97
N ASN A 207 21.19 3.12 -17.16
CA ASN A 207 22.42 3.01 -16.37
C ASN A 207 23.38 4.21 -16.53
N LYS A 208 23.20 5.05 -17.55
CA LYS A 208 23.94 6.31 -17.72
C LYS A 208 23.34 7.44 -16.87
N ALA A 209 22.05 7.38 -16.55
CA ALA A 209 21.41 8.35 -15.67
C ALA A 209 22.00 8.27 -14.26
N THR A 210 22.02 9.38 -13.52
CA THR A 210 22.64 9.45 -12.19
C THR A 210 21.75 10.19 -11.20
N GLY A 211 21.90 9.92 -9.90
CA GLY A 211 21.13 10.57 -8.84
C GLY A 211 19.62 10.28 -8.94
N PHE A 212 19.24 9.11 -9.43
CA PHE A 212 17.87 8.61 -9.37
C PHE A 212 17.85 7.39 -8.44
N GLU A 213 16.93 7.38 -7.49
CA GLU A 213 16.77 6.28 -6.53
C GLU A 213 15.63 5.34 -6.94
N THR A 214 14.66 5.84 -7.72
CA THR A 214 13.48 5.09 -8.15
C THR A 214 13.39 4.96 -9.66
N LEU A 215 13.17 3.73 -10.15
CA LEU A 215 12.68 3.46 -11.50
C LEU A 215 11.18 3.15 -11.41
N GLN A 216 10.35 3.97 -12.05
CA GLN A 216 8.90 3.79 -12.07
C GLN A 216 8.42 3.25 -13.42
N PHE A 217 7.49 2.29 -13.38
CA PHE A 217 6.88 1.63 -14.53
C PHE A 217 5.42 2.09 -14.68
N GLY A 218 5.14 2.86 -15.73
CA GLY A 218 3.81 3.31 -16.15
C GLY A 218 3.14 2.38 -17.16
N ALA A 219 3.68 1.17 -17.34
CA ALA A 219 3.15 0.10 -18.16
C ALA A 219 3.52 -1.26 -17.54
N SER A 220 3.01 -2.35 -18.13
CA SER A 220 3.39 -3.69 -17.68
C SER A 220 4.79 -4.05 -18.19
N ASP A 221 5.70 -4.35 -17.27
CA ASP A 221 7.14 -4.39 -17.54
C ASP A 221 7.86 -5.58 -16.90
N SER A 222 9.06 -5.85 -17.45
CA SER A 222 10.01 -6.80 -16.87
C SER A 222 11.39 -6.16 -16.75
N VAL A 223 12.07 -6.43 -15.64
CA VAL A 223 13.39 -5.86 -15.34
C VAL A 223 14.29 -6.90 -14.70
N ASP A 224 15.53 -6.98 -15.19
CA ASP A 224 16.60 -7.66 -14.47
C ASP A 224 17.28 -6.65 -13.55
N VAL A 225 16.98 -6.74 -12.25
CA VAL A 225 17.48 -5.82 -11.22
C VAL A 225 18.99 -5.91 -11.09
N GLY A 226 19.57 -7.09 -11.32
CA GLY A 226 21.03 -7.30 -11.25
C GLY A 226 21.81 -6.58 -12.35
N LEU A 227 21.13 -6.08 -13.39
CA LEU A 227 21.72 -5.30 -14.48
C LEU A 227 21.58 -3.79 -14.28
N VAL A 228 20.86 -3.34 -13.26
CA VAL A 228 20.73 -1.92 -12.89
C VAL A 228 21.91 -1.53 -12.00
N THR A 229 22.71 -0.56 -12.43
CA THR A 229 24.04 -0.26 -11.84
C THR A 229 24.25 1.20 -11.46
N ASN A 230 23.20 2.02 -11.56
CA ASN A 230 23.27 3.48 -11.44
C ASN A 230 22.71 4.05 -10.12
N GLY A 231 22.65 3.24 -9.07
CA GLY A 231 22.19 3.67 -7.74
C GLY A 231 20.68 3.59 -7.52
N ILE A 232 19.90 3.22 -8.55
CA ILE A 232 18.47 2.92 -8.38
C ILE A 232 18.32 1.67 -7.50
N THR A 233 17.60 1.82 -6.39
CA THR A 233 17.33 0.75 -5.44
C THR A 233 15.84 0.50 -5.22
N ASN A 234 14.96 1.38 -5.72
CA ASN A 234 13.52 1.23 -5.62
C ASN A 234 12.88 1.04 -7.00
N PHE A 235 12.05 0.01 -7.13
CA PHE A 235 11.30 -0.29 -8.35
C PHE A 235 9.81 -0.10 -8.08
N LYS A 236 9.20 0.84 -8.79
CA LYS A 236 7.85 1.32 -8.48
C LYS A 236 6.88 1.07 -9.63
N THR A 237 5.68 0.56 -9.36
CA THR A 237 4.58 0.64 -10.33
C THR A 237 3.92 2.02 -10.26
N ALA A 238 3.47 2.56 -11.38
CA ALA A 238 2.59 3.73 -11.36
C ALA A 238 1.18 3.37 -10.86
N ALA A 239 0.39 4.39 -10.54
CA ALA A 239 -1.00 4.21 -10.17
C ALA A 239 -1.79 3.64 -11.36
N GLY A 240 -2.41 2.48 -11.18
CA GLY A 240 -3.21 1.81 -12.20
C GLY A 240 -2.99 0.31 -12.24
N ASN A 241 -3.40 -0.30 -13.34
CA ASN A 241 -3.35 -1.74 -13.54
C ASN A 241 -2.08 -2.13 -14.33
N PHE A 242 -1.00 -2.41 -13.61
CA PHE A 242 0.31 -2.72 -14.21
C PHE A 242 0.91 -3.98 -13.60
N SER A 243 1.44 -4.85 -14.46
CA SER A 243 2.25 -5.97 -14.02
C SER A 243 3.73 -5.59 -13.97
N LEU A 244 4.45 -6.05 -12.95
CA LEU A 244 5.90 -5.91 -12.85
C LEU A 244 6.52 -7.29 -12.58
N THR A 245 7.44 -7.71 -13.43
CA THR A 245 8.28 -8.89 -13.19
C THR A 245 9.73 -8.46 -12.96
N ALA A 246 10.18 -8.55 -11.71
CA ALA A 246 11.55 -8.22 -11.34
C ALA A 246 12.36 -9.51 -11.10
N THR A 247 13.39 -9.74 -11.90
CA THR A 247 14.28 -10.90 -11.76
C THR A 247 15.65 -10.51 -11.24
N ASN A 248 16.37 -11.49 -10.68
CA ASN A 248 17.69 -11.29 -10.09
C ASN A 248 17.72 -10.15 -9.06
N SER A 249 16.65 -10.03 -8.28
CA SER A 249 16.54 -9.02 -7.24
C SER A 249 17.58 -9.22 -6.14
N LEU A 250 18.01 -8.12 -5.55
CA LEU A 250 18.97 -8.06 -4.46
C LEU A 250 18.24 -7.83 -3.13
N SER A 251 18.78 -8.34 -2.02
CA SER A 251 18.15 -8.17 -0.70
C SER A 251 18.05 -6.71 -0.24
N THR A 252 18.83 -5.82 -0.84
CA THR A 252 18.80 -4.37 -0.59
C THR A 252 17.78 -3.61 -1.45
N THR A 253 17.20 -4.28 -2.45
CA THR A 253 16.23 -3.67 -3.37
C THR A 253 14.86 -3.58 -2.71
N THR A 254 14.21 -2.44 -2.85
CA THR A 254 12.83 -2.22 -2.43
C THR A 254 11.90 -2.11 -3.62
N TYR A 255 10.64 -2.44 -3.38
CA TYR A 255 9.58 -2.32 -4.36
C TYR A 255 8.46 -1.46 -3.81
N THR A 256 7.85 -0.65 -4.66
CA THR A 256 6.66 0.14 -4.30
C THR A 256 5.54 -0.15 -5.29
N VAL A 257 4.42 -0.65 -4.81
CA VAL A 257 3.19 -0.76 -5.60
C VAL A 257 2.34 0.46 -5.28
N ASP A 258 2.21 1.35 -6.25
CA ASP A 258 1.24 2.45 -6.16
C ASP A 258 -0.17 1.89 -6.37
N ASN A 259 -0.80 1.52 -5.26
CA ASN A 259 -2.11 0.91 -5.19
C ASN A 259 -3.24 1.96 -5.11
N SER A 260 -2.94 3.24 -5.32
CA SER A 260 -3.92 4.34 -5.19
C SER A 260 -5.09 4.28 -6.17
N ALA A 261 -4.98 3.47 -7.24
CA ALA A 261 -6.04 3.21 -8.23
C ALA A 261 -6.45 1.73 -8.33
N SER A 262 -6.07 0.89 -7.36
CA SER A 262 -6.06 -0.58 -7.43
C SER A 262 -5.16 -1.09 -8.55
N ASN A 263 -4.46 -2.18 -8.28
CA ASN A 263 -3.62 -2.85 -9.26
C ASN A 263 -4.11 -4.30 -9.46
N THR A 264 -4.93 -4.51 -10.49
CA THR A 264 -5.39 -5.87 -10.85
C THR A 264 -4.34 -6.70 -11.58
N GLY A 265 -3.15 -6.15 -11.77
CA GLY A 265 -2.00 -6.81 -12.37
C GLY A 265 -1.24 -7.66 -11.34
N THR A 266 -0.10 -8.16 -11.79
CA THR A 266 0.76 -9.07 -11.02
C THR A 266 2.09 -8.42 -10.71
N VAL A 267 2.53 -8.48 -9.47
CA VAL A 267 3.88 -8.06 -9.09
C VAL A 267 4.66 -9.28 -8.65
N SER A 268 5.77 -9.57 -9.32
CA SER A 268 6.62 -10.73 -9.05
C SER A 268 8.05 -10.28 -8.76
N VAL A 269 8.59 -10.77 -7.65
CA VAL A 269 9.98 -10.54 -7.23
C VAL A 269 10.70 -11.88 -7.13
N SER A 270 11.64 -12.09 -8.05
CA SER A 270 12.53 -13.25 -8.07
C SER A 270 13.92 -12.83 -7.65
N ASN A 271 14.37 -13.34 -6.51
CA ASN A 271 15.70 -13.03 -5.98
C ASN A 271 16.79 -13.70 -6.80
N LYS A 272 17.93 -13.02 -6.89
CA LYS A 272 19.17 -13.62 -7.37
C LYS A 272 19.60 -14.71 -6.39
N VAL A 273 20.24 -15.77 -6.90
CA VAL A 273 20.79 -16.83 -6.04
C VAL A 273 21.71 -16.25 -4.97
N GLY A 274 21.44 -16.60 -3.71
CA GLY A 274 22.16 -16.12 -2.52
C GLY A 274 21.47 -14.96 -1.79
N GLU A 275 20.52 -14.29 -2.42
CA GLU A 275 19.70 -13.24 -1.82
C GLU A 275 18.46 -13.87 -1.20
N THR A 276 18.12 -13.48 0.03
CA THR A 276 17.06 -14.16 0.81
C THR A 276 15.93 -13.25 1.26
N SER A 277 16.07 -11.94 1.03
CA SER A 277 15.08 -10.95 1.47
C SER A 277 14.50 -10.19 0.29
N ALA A 278 13.23 -9.79 0.39
CA ALA A 278 12.60 -8.85 -0.53
C ALA A 278 11.57 -8.00 0.23
N SER A 279 11.51 -6.70 -0.05
CA SER A 279 10.59 -5.78 0.62
C SER A 279 9.70 -5.03 -0.37
N VAL A 280 8.39 -5.08 -0.14
CA VAL A 280 7.36 -4.45 -0.97
C VAL A 280 6.50 -3.51 -0.13
N THR A 281 6.46 -2.24 -0.50
CA THR A 281 5.50 -1.27 0.02
C THR A 281 4.26 -1.29 -0.86
N ILE A 282 3.08 -1.47 -0.27
CA ILE A 282 1.79 -1.28 -0.92
C ILE A 282 1.22 0.05 -0.44
N ASP A 283 1.12 1.03 -1.33
CA ASP A 283 0.70 2.39 -1.01
C ASP A 283 -0.67 2.69 -1.64
N ALA A 284 -1.71 2.80 -0.80
CA ALA A 284 -3.04 3.21 -1.24
C ALA A 284 -3.12 4.71 -1.60
N GLY A 285 -2.03 5.47 -1.44
CA GLY A 285 -1.98 6.90 -1.69
C GLY A 285 -3.08 7.65 -0.92
N ALA A 286 -3.69 8.63 -1.56
CA ALA A 286 -4.80 9.41 -0.98
C ALA A 286 -6.18 8.74 -1.14
N ALA A 287 -6.25 7.47 -1.55
CA ALA A 287 -7.52 6.79 -1.77
C ALA A 287 -8.33 6.69 -0.47
N VAL A 288 -9.65 6.82 -0.59
CA VAL A 288 -10.60 6.64 0.53
C VAL A 288 -11.29 5.27 0.50
N ALA A 289 -11.29 4.61 -0.66
CA ALA A 289 -11.81 3.27 -0.84
C ALA A 289 -10.72 2.22 -0.57
N ASN A 290 -11.15 0.97 -0.39
CA ASN A 290 -10.23 -0.17 -0.32
C ASN A 290 -9.61 -0.42 -1.70
N GLN A 291 -8.32 -0.71 -1.70
CA GLN A 291 -7.52 -0.83 -2.91
C GLN A 291 -6.93 -2.23 -3.01
N THR A 292 -7.07 -2.85 -4.18
CA THR A 292 -6.69 -4.26 -4.35
C THR A 292 -5.48 -4.41 -5.26
N LEU A 293 -4.46 -5.14 -4.78
CA LEU A 293 -3.42 -5.78 -5.56
C LEU A 293 -3.83 -7.24 -5.81
N ALA A 294 -3.97 -7.64 -7.08
CA ALA A 294 -4.46 -8.99 -7.40
C ALA A 294 -3.47 -10.09 -7.01
N GLU A 295 -2.19 -9.91 -7.32
CA GLU A 295 -1.19 -10.93 -7.01
C GLU A 295 0.16 -10.31 -6.67
N LEU A 296 0.73 -10.79 -5.57
CA LEU A 296 2.11 -10.53 -5.18
C LEU A 296 2.83 -11.86 -4.98
N THR A 297 3.83 -12.11 -5.82
CA THR A 297 4.56 -13.38 -5.85
C THR A 297 6.03 -13.16 -5.51
N PHE A 298 6.56 -13.99 -4.61
CA PHE A 298 7.97 -14.02 -4.27
C PHE A 298 8.58 -15.38 -4.59
N THR A 299 9.78 -15.38 -5.16
CA THR A 299 10.52 -16.61 -5.47
C THR A 299 11.99 -16.49 -5.07
N GLY A 300 12.52 -17.55 -4.46
CA GLY A 300 13.88 -17.55 -3.94
C GLY A 300 14.08 -16.66 -2.70
N VAL A 301 13.02 -16.36 -1.95
CA VAL A 301 13.05 -15.56 -0.73
C VAL A 301 12.74 -16.44 0.48
N THR A 302 13.25 -16.07 1.65
CA THR A 302 12.78 -16.62 2.93
C THR A 302 12.34 -15.53 3.89
N ASN A 303 12.70 -14.27 3.62
CA ASN A 303 12.30 -13.11 4.40
C ASN A 303 11.53 -12.14 3.49
N VAL A 304 10.24 -11.98 3.75
CA VAL A 304 9.35 -11.10 3.00
C VAL A 304 9.01 -9.91 3.87
N GLY A 305 9.34 -8.70 3.41
CA GLY A 305 8.90 -7.45 4.04
C GLY A 305 7.70 -6.88 3.30
N LEU A 306 6.60 -6.64 4.01
CA LEU A 306 5.42 -5.94 3.51
C LEU A 306 5.21 -4.66 4.30
N VAL A 307 4.95 -3.55 3.61
CA VAL A 307 4.60 -2.27 4.24
C VAL A 307 3.26 -1.80 3.69
N SER A 308 2.21 -1.79 4.52
CA SER A 308 0.88 -1.29 4.13
C SER A 308 0.73 0.19 4.51
N THR A 309 0.68 1.06 3.49
CA THR A 309 0.69 2.52 3.66
C THR A 309 -0.35 3.21 2.79
N GLY A 310 -0.47 4.53 2.99
CA GLY A 310 -1.45 5.41 2.37
C GLY A 310 -1.66 6.66 3.22
N THR A 311 -2.06 7.76 2.60
CA THR A 311 -2.42 9.04 3.24
C THR A 311 -3.92 9.26 3.34
N GLY A 312 -4.72 8.54 2.55
CA GLY A 312 -6.17 8.67 2.55
C GLY A 312 -6.83 8.17 3.84
N THR A 313 -7.97 8.77 4.18
CA THR A 313 -8.78 8.36 5.33
C THR A 313 -9.67 7.18 4.94
N GLY A 314 -9.46 6.02 5.57
CA GLY A 314 -10.34 4.86 5.43
C GLY A 314 -9.97 3.84 4.35
N SER A 315 -8.95 4.09 3.53
CA SER A 315 -8.44 3.05 2.62
C SER A 315 -7.76 1.91 3.38
N ALA A 316 -8.08 0.68 2.98
CA ALA A 316 -7.27 -0.50 3.26
C ALA A 316 -6.53 -0.95 2.00
N ASN A 317 -5.38 -1.58 2.18
CA ASN A 317 -4.76 -2.36 1.12
C ASN A 317 -5.27 -3.80 1.21
N THR A 318 -5.59 -4.37 0.06
CA THR A 318 -5.94 -5.77 -0.10
C THR A 318 -4.94 -6.42 -1.04
N ILE A 319 -4.40 -7.58 -0.66
CA ILE A 319 -3.69 -8.48 -1.57
C ILE A 319 -4.60 -9.69 -1.74
N THR A 320 -4.97 -10.01 -2.99
CA THR A 320 -5.83 -11.18 -3.23
C THR A 320 -5.04 -12.47 -3.07
N ASN A 321 -3.91 -12.59 -3.78
CA ASN A 321 -2.99 -13.72 -3.68
C ASN A 321 -1.61 -13.24 -3.21
N LEU A 322 -1.16 -13.72 -2.06
CA LEU A 322 0.20 -13.55 -1.58
C LEU A 322 0.92 -14.89 -1.68
N ASN A 323 1.75 -15.04 -2.71
CA ASN A 323 2.43 -16.30 -2.99
C ASN A 323 3.86 -16.23 -2.45
N THR A 324 4.14 -17.02 -1.43
CA THR A 324 5.45 -17.15 -0.80
C THR A 324 5.88 -18.61 -0.78
N THR A 325 7.16 -18.89 -0.60
CA THR A 325 7.61 -20.25 -0.32
C THR A 325 7.30 -20.62 1.12
N ASP A 326 7.19 -21.91 1.40
CA ASP A 326 7.14 -22.47 2.74
C ASP A 326 8.26 -21.96 3.66
N ASN A 327 8.00 -21.94 4.97
CA ASN A 327 8.95 -21.52 6.00
C ASN A 327 9.49 -20.09 5.76
N SER A 328 8.65 -19.23 5.19
CA SER A 328 8.95 -17.81 5.04
C SER A 328 8.70 -17.07 6.35
N VAL A 329 9.49 -16.03 6.60
CA VAL A 329 9.20 -15.01 7.60
C VAL A 329 8.63 -13.80 6.88
N ILE A 330 7.33 -13.60 7.00
CA ILE A 330 6.57 -12.48 6.42
C ILE A 330 6.44 -11.41 7.49
N THR A 331 7.24 -10.36 7.41
CA THR A 331 7.19 -9.21 8.32
C THR A 331 6.27 -8.14 7.73
N ILE A 332 5.25 -7.74 8.47
CA ILE A 332 4.24 -6.76 8.02
C ILE A 332 4.31 -5.51 8.91
N THR A 333 4.43 -4.35 8.28
CA THR A 333 4.48 -3.06 8.97
C THR A 333 3.56 -2.04 8.29
N GLY A 334 3.46 -0.85 8.88
CA GLY A 334 2.73 0.27 8.30
C GLY A 334 1.51 0.70 9.11
N SER A 335 0.73 1.59 8.51
CA SER A 335 -0.39 2.28 9.19
C SER A 335 -1.75 2.04 8.57
N LYS A 336 -1.79 1.41 7.39
CA LYS A 336 -3.06 1.09 6.74
C LYS A 336 -3.43 -0.35 7.02
N ALA A 337 -4.73 -0.59 7.15
CA ALA A 337 -5.24 -1.95 7.27
C ALA A 337 -4.77 -2.77 6.06
N LEU A 338 -4.41 -4.02 6.29
CA LEU A 338 -4.00 -4.97 5.26
C LEU A 338 -4.92 -6.18 5.32
N THR A 339 -5.53 -6.52 4.19
CA THR A 339 -6.29 -7.75 4.01
C THR A 339 -5.55 -8.68 3.06
N LEU A 340 -5.20 -9.86 3.51
CA LEU A 340 -4.79 -10.99 2.66
C LEU A 340 -6.06 -11.82 2.44
N THR A 341 -6.57 -11.80 1.21
CA THR A 341 -7.91 -12.33 0.92
C THR A 341 -7.92 -13.85 0.97
N ASN A 342 -6.95 -14.46 0.30
CA ASN A 342 -6.78 -15.90 0.31
C ASN A 342 -5.80 -16.30 1.41
N ALA A 343 -5.91 -17.56 1.82
CA ALA A 343 -4.95 -18.21 2.69
C ALA A 343 -3.51 -18.02 2.16
N ILE A 344 -2.55 -17.88 3.06
CA ILE A 344 -1.14 -17.88 2.68
C ILE A 344 -0.80 -19.23 2.07
N ASP A 345 -0.06 -19.20 0.95
CA ASP A 345 0.41 -20.41 0.30
C ASP A 345 1.32 -21.23 1.25
N GLY A 346 1.01 -22.50 1.39
CA GLY A 346 1.86 -23.49 2.04
C GLY A 346 1.74 -24.81 1.28
N THR A 347 2.87 -25.46 1.00
CA THR A 347 2.92 -26.69 0.20
C THR A 347 3.38 -27.92 0.99
N ALA A 348 4.19 -27.74 2.03
CA ALA A 348 4.75 -28.77 2.89
C ALA A 348 4.92 -28.32 4.36
N THR A 349 5.21 -27.04 4.63
CA THR A 349 5.29 -26.47 5.99
C THR A 349 4.70 -25.06 6.04
N GLY A 350 4.22 -24.64 7.21
CA GLY A 350 3.72 -23.28 7.43
C GLY A 350 4.84 -22.22 7.45
N SER A 351 4.43 -20.99 7.64
CA SER A 351 5.24 -19.78 7.64
C SER A 351 5.03 -18.97 8.92
N LYS A 352 5.95 -18.04 9.18
CA LYS A 352 5.78 -17.03 10.23
C LYS A 352 5.23 -15.74 9.61
N VAL A 353 4.11 -15.24 10.11
CA VAL A 353 3.65 -13.87 9.89
C VAL A 353 3.92 -13.04 11.13
N ASP A 354 4.77 -12.03 11.00
CA ASP A 354 5.11 -11.08 12.06
C ASP A 354 4.60 -9.69 11.71
N ALA A 355 3.38 -9.38 12.15
CA ALA A 355 2.76 -8.07 12.01
C ALA A 355 2.80 -7.26 13.31
N SER A 356 3.70 -7.59 14.24
CA SER A 356 3.80 -6.92 15.55
C SER A 356 4.01 -5.41 15.47
N ALA A 357 4.61 -4.91 14.38
CA ALA A 357 4.83 -3.49 14.11
C ALA A 357 3.77 -2.85 13.19
N LEU A 358 2.74 -3.59 12.80
CA LEU A 358 1.60 -3.05 12.04
C LEU A 358 0.65 -2.32 13.00
N THR A 359 0.38 -1.06 12.69
CA THR A 359 -0.61 -0.26 13.45
C THR A 359 -1.99 -0.28 12.83
N GLY A 360 -2.08 -0.65 11.54
CA GLY A 360 -3.33 -0.96 10.88
C GLY A 360 -3.89 -2.34 11.28
N LYS A 361 -5.17 -2.56 11.01
CA LYS A 361 -5.80 -3.87 11.17
C LYS A 361 -5.19 -4.89 10.19
N LEU A 362 -4.81 -6.08 10.66
CA LEU A 362 -4.53 -7.22 9.78
C LEU A 362 -5.80 -8.06 9.61
N THR A 363 -6.06 -8.53 8.40
CA THR A 363 -7.05 -9.58 8.15
C THR A 363 -6.43 -10.63 7.26
N MET A 364 -6.36 -11.87 7.73
CA MET A 364 -5.73 -12.96 6.98
C MET A 364 -6.23 -14.34 7.45
N THR A 365 -6.01 -15.33 6.59
CA THR A 365 -6.03 -16.75 6.92
C THR A 365 -4.63 -17.29 6.73
N GLY A 366 -4.11 -18.08 7.67
CA GLY A 366 -2.87 -18.83 7.48
C GLY A 366 -3.00 -19.93 6.44
N SER A 367 -2.02 -20.80 6.37
CA SER A 367 -1.90 -21.89 5.41
C SER A 367 -2.66 -23.15 5.87
N GLY A 368 -2.39 -24.28 5.19
CA GLY A 368 -2.89 -25.59 5.60
C GLY A 368 -1.96 -26.34 6.56
N PHE A 369 -0.94 -25.68 7.11
CA PHE A 369 0.11 -26.24 7.94
C PHE A 369 0.37 -25.35 9.16
N ALA A 370 1.10 -25.88 10.14
CA ALA A 370 1.46 -25.15 11.36
C ALA A 370 2.16 -23.81 11.08
N ASP A 371 1.44 -22.72 11.30
CA ASP A 371 1.89 -21.34 11.13
C ASP A 371 2.20 -20.66 12.47
N VAL A 372 2.99 -19.59 12.42
CA VAL A 372 3.20 -18.69 13.56
C VAL A 372 2.71 -17.31 13.17
N ILE A 373 1.64 -16.84 13.79
CA ILE A 373 0.99 -15.57 13.45
C ILE A 373 1.05 -14.63 14.64
N ILE A 374 1.65 -13.47 14.45
CA ILE A 374 1.73 -12.40 15.45
C ILE A 374 1.12 -11.15 14.84
N THR A 375 0.12 -10.57 15.50
CA THR A 375 -0.53 -9.34 15.05
C THR A 375 -0.06 -8.10 15.80
N GLY A 376 -0.43 -6.94 15.27
CA GLY A 376 -0.02 -5.63 15.75
C GLY A 376 -1.05 -4.99 16.69
N THR A 377 -1.23 -3.67 16.58
CA THR A 377 -2.10 -2.91 17.49
C THR A 377 -3.49 -2.57 16.93
N GLY A 378 -3.79 -3.03 15.71
CA GLY A 378 -4.89 -2.52 14.88
C GLY A 378 -6.27 -3.16 15.09
N GLY A 379 -6.42 -4.13 16.00
CA GLY A 379 -7.64 -4.92 16.14
C GLY A 379 -7.87 -5.85 14.93
N SER A 380 -7.10 -6.92 14.89
CA SER A 380 -6.93 -7.84 13.76
C SER A 380 -8.05 -8.87 13.67
N VAL A 381 -8.22 -9.48 12.50
CA VAL A 381 -9.11 -10.63 12.29
C VAL A 381 -8.30 -11.75 11.68
N ILE A 382 -8.05 -12.80 12.45
CA ILE A 382 -7.14 -13.88 12.08
C ILE A 382 -7.90 -15.20 12.03
N ASP A 383 -7.55 -16.03 11.07
CA ASP A 383 -7.85 -17.46 11.06
C ASP A 383 -6.50 -18.16 10.88
N GLY A 384 -6.17 -19.11 11.75
CA GLY A 384 -4.91 -19.86 11.63
C GLY A 384 -4.85 -20.67 10.34
N GLY A 385 -6.01 -21.09 9.83
CA GLY A 385 -6.10 -22.06 8.76
C GLY A 385 -6.19 -23.48 9.32
N ALA A 386 -5.49 -24.42 8.71
CA ALA A 386 -5.40 -25.80 9.18
C ALA A 386 -3.98 -26.12 9.65
N GLY A 387 -3.83 -27.16 10.46
CA GLY A 387 -2.55 -27.43 11.12
C GLY A 387 -2.49 -26.76 12.48
N LYS A 388 -1.48 -27.11 13.28
CA LYS A 388 -1.35 -26.58 14.64
C LYS A 388 -0.68 -25.21 14.63
N ASP A 389 -1.48 -24.16 14.74
CA ASP A 389 -0.97 -22.79 14.64
C ASP A 389 -0.62 -22.21 16.01
N THR A 390 0.34 -21.29 16.01
CA THR A 390 0.63 -20.44 17.17
C THR A 390 0.22 -19.00 16.85
N ILE A 391 -0.79 -18.48 17.55
CA ILE A 391 -1.37 -17.17 17.25
C ILE A 391 -1.21 -16.23 18.45
N THR A 392 -0.74 -15.02 18.20
CA THR A 392 -0.64 -13.93 19.19
C THR A 392 -1.37 -12.69 18.67
N GLY A 393 -2.46 -12.30 19.33
CA GLY A 393 -3.33 -11.17 18.94
C GLY A 393 -2.68 -9.78 19.12
N GLY A 394 -1.69 -9.65 20.00
CA GLY A 394 -0.99 -8.38 20.17
C GLY A 394 -1.79 -7.40 21.03
N SER A 395 -2.16 -6.24 20.50
CA SER A 395 -3.02 -5.29 21.21
C SER A 395 -4.17 -4.80 20.34
N GLY A 396 -5.20 -4.25 20.97
CA GLY A 396 -6.40 -3.80 20.26
C GLY A 396 -7.52 -4.82 20.45
N ALA A 397 -8.66 -4.63 19.80
CA ALA A 397 -9.74 -5.60 19.89
C ALA A 397 -9.57 -6.63 18.77
N ASP A 398 -8.86 -7.71 19.05
CA ASP A 398 -8.53 -8.75 18.10
C ASP A 398 -9.64 -9.81 18.04
N ARG A 399 -9.82 -10.40 16.86
CA ARG A 399 -10.72 -11.53 16.64
C ARG A 399 -9.94 -12.69 16.04
N ILE A 400 -9.83 -13.78 16.78
CA ILE A 400 -9.18 -15.02 16.32
C ILE A 400 -10.28 -16.04 16.05
N ASN A 401 -10.45 -16.42 14.79
CA ASN A 401 -11.43 -17.41 14.37
C ASN A 401 -10.77 -18.79 14.33
N VAL A 402 -11.45 -19.74 14.96
CA VAL A 402 -11.18 -21.17 14.85
C VAL A 402 -12.27 -21.72 13.94
N THR A 403 -11.89 -22.13 12.73
CA THR A 403 -12.85 -22.52 11.67
C THR A 403 -12.59 -23.92 11.11
N THR A 404 -11.43 -24.51 11.38
CA THR A 404 -11.05 -25.84 10.90
C THR A 404 -10.90 -26.83 12.06
N ALA A 405 -11.33 -28.09 11.84
CA ALA A 405 -11.30 -29.17 12.83
C ALA A 405 -9.91 -29.70 13.20
N THR A 406 -8.89 -29.30 12.44
CA THR A 406 -7.51 -29.79 12.55
C THR A 406 -6.56 -28.78 13.18
N SER A 407 -7.12 -27.70 13.74
CA SER A 407 -6.34 -26.54 14.17
C SER A 407 -5.66 -26.76 15.52
N ASN A 408 -6.33 -27.20 16.59
CA ASN A 408 -5.69 -27.42 17.91
C ASN A 408 -4.67 -26.32 18.29
N ASP A 409 -5.02 -25.07 17.97
CA ASP A 409 -4.11 -23.93 17.98
C ASP A 409 -3.66 -23.55 19.39
N ASP A 410 -2.44 -23.04 19.51
CA ASP A 410 -1.95 -22.34 20.69
C ASP A 410 -2.18 -20.83 20.52
N ILE A 411 -3.14 -20.28 21.27
CA ILE A 411 -3.64 -18.92 21.12
C ILE A 411 -3.30 -18.08 22.35
N THR A 412 -2.69 -16.92 22.12
CA THR A 412 -2.54 -15.80 23.05
C THR A 412 -3.36 -14.63 22.49
N MET A 413 -4.44 -14.24 23.14
CA MET A 413 -5.33 -13.17 22.67
C MET A 413 -4.62 -11.81 22.75
N GLY A 414 -3.76 -11.60 23.75
CA GLY A 414 -3.03 -10.36 23.94
C GLY A 414 -3.78 -9.36 24.81
N GLY A 415 -3.53 -8.08 24.57
CA GLY A 415 -4.09 -6.99 25.37
C GLY A 415 -5.19 -6.25 24.63
N GLY A 416 -6.42 -6.33 25.13
CA GLY A 416 -7.52 -5.59 24.55
C GLY A 416 -8.85 -6.19 24.96
N ALA A 417 -9.89 -5.97 24.16
CA ALA A 417 -11.17 -6.63 24.35
C ALA A 417 -11.35 -7.61 23.21
N ASP A 418 -10.80 -8.81 23.40
CA ASP A 418 -10.56 -9.73 22.32
C ASP A 418 -11.72 -10.71 22.16
N THR A 419 -11.79 -11.38 21.01
CA THR A 419 -12.80 -12.40 20.75
C THR A 419 -12.18 -13.63 20.11
N ILE A 420 -12.21 -14.76 20.81
CA ILE A 420 -12.00 -16.06 20.17
C ILE A 420 -13.33 -16.56 19.63
N GLY A 421 -13.38 -16.86 18.33
CA GLY A 421 -14.60 -17.25 17.64
C GLY A 421 -14.54 -18.67 17.12
N PHE A 422 -15.35 -19.54 17.70
CA PHE A 422 -15.61 -20.87 17.18
C PHE A 422 -16.79 -20.77 16.21
N SER A 423 -16.58 -21.11 14.94
CA SER A 423 -17.61 -20.97 13.91
C SER A 423 -17.74 -22.21 13.04
N GLY A 424 -18.96 -22.57 12.70
CA GLY A 424 -19.27 -23.73 11.85
C GLY A 424 -20.76 -23.96 11.72
N ASN A 425 -21.16 -25.03 11.03
CA ASN A 425 -22.50 -25.59 11.20
C ASN A 425 -22.55 -26.48 12.46
N ASN A 426 -23.73 -27.04 12.77
CA ASN A 426 -23.92 -27.92 13.92
C ASN A 426 -22.94 -29.10 14.02
N THR A 427 -22.28 -29.52 12.94
CA THR A 427 -21.31 -30.62 12.96
C THR A 427 -19.87 -30.09 13.02
N ALA A 428 -19.57 -29.04 12.26
CA ALA A 428 -18.23 -28.49 12.15
C ALA A 428 -17.82 -27.70 13.39
N LEU A 429 -18.72 -26.92 14.00
CA LEU A 429 -18.43 -26.06 15.17
C LEU A 429 -17.84 -26.86 16.33
N TYR A 430 -18.41 -28.01 16.60
CA TYR A 430 -18.01 -28.80 17.75
C TYR A 430 -16.87 -29.76 17.42
N ALA A 431 -16.69 -30.12 16.16
CA ALA A 431 -15.52 -30.84 15.69
C ALA A 431 -14.25 -29.95 15.63
N LEU A 432 -14.31 -28.67 15.99
CA LEU A 432 -13.16 -27.76 15.95
C LEU A 432 -12.02 -28.13 16.90
N SER A 433 -12.27 -28.97 17.89
CA SER A 433 -11.25 -29.45 18.84
C SER A 433 -11.27 -30.97 18.95
N THR A 434 -11.49 -31.66 17.81
CA THR A 434 -11.48 -33.13 17.82
C THR A 434 -10.10 -33.66 18.21
N GLY A 435 -10.04 -34.46 19.25
CA GLY A 435 -8.79 -35.11 19.65
C GLY A 435 -8.78 -35.52 21.11
N THR A 436 -8.03 -36.58 21.40
CA THR A 436 -7.70 -36.98 22.77
C THR A 436 -6.22 -36.73 23.10
N THR A 437 -5.49 -36.12 22.18
CA THR A 437 -4.06 -35.81 22.29
C THR A 437 -3.78 -34.33 22.37
N ASP A 438 -4.64 -33.50 21.75
CA ASP A 438 -4.50 -32.05 21.72
C ASP A 438 -5.85 -31.39 21.41
N VAL A 439 -6.02 -30.14 21.85
CA VAL A 439 -7.21 -29.29 21.65
C VAL A 439 -6.75 -27.84 21.48
N VAL A 440 -7.66 -26.94 21.08
CA VAL A 440 -7.36 -25.50 21.07
C VAL A 440 -7.03 -25.04 22.50
N ASN A 441 -5.94 -24.30 22.64
CA ASN A 441 -5.40 -23.81 23.89
C ASN A 441 -5.37 -22.28 23.90
N VAL A 442 -6.09 -21.66 24.83
CA VAL A 442 -6.14 -20.22 25.04
C VAL A 442 -5.42 -19.86 26.32
N THR A 443 -4.30 -19.16 26.18
CA THR A 443 -3.28 -19.04 27.24
C THR A 443 -3.43 -17.81 28.15
N ASP A 444 -4.25 -16.83 27.79
CA ASP A 444 -4.33 -15.54 28.51
C ASP A 444 -5.74 -14.93 28.57
N PHE A 445 -6.80 -15.71 28.34
CA PHE A 445 -8.18 -15.21 28.34
C PHE A 445 -8.53 -14.43 29.62
N VAL A 446 -9.02 -13.21 29.49
CA VAL A 446 -9.41 -12.32 30.59
C VAL A 446 -10.93 -12.24 30.69
N ALA A 447 -11.53 -12.96 31.64
CA ALA A 447 -12.98 -12.92 31.86
C ALA A 447 -13.48 -11.50 32.19
N GLY A 448 -14.64 -11.14 31.65
CA GLY A 448 -15.22 -9.79 31.72
C GLY A 448 -14.77 -8.86 30.59
N THR A 449 -13.57 -9.06 30.06
CA THR A 449 -12.99 -8.24 28.98
C THR A 449 -13.10 -8.96 27.64
N ASP A 450 -12.53 -10.16 27.56
CA ASP A 450 -12.53 -10.98 26.35
C ASP A 450 -13.87 -11.70 26.16
N LYS A 451 -14.08 -12.16 24.94
CA LYS A 451 -15.30 -12.86 24.53
C LYS A 451 -15.01 -14.18 23.83
N ILE A 452 -15.87 -15.15 24.09
CA ILE A 452 -15.96 -16.42 23.38
C ILE A 452 -17.17 -16.34 22.47
N ALA A 453 -16.96 -16.34 21.16
CA ALA A 453 -18.05 -16.40 20.20
C ALA A 453 -18.34 -17.86 19.84
N LEU A 454 -19.59 -18.30 20.07
CA LEU A 454 -20.09 -19.59 19.62
C LEU A 454 -21.06 -19.36 18.45
N VAL A 455 -20.57 -19.52 17.22
CA VAL A 455 -21.31 -19.19 16.00
C VAL A 455 -21.78 -20.45 15.29
N ASN A 456 -23.10 -20.65 15.26
CA ASN A 456 -23.75 -21.75 14.52
C ASN A 456 -24.50 -21.23 13.29
N THR A 457 -24.00 -21.56 12.11
CA THR A 457 -24.56 -21.11 10.82
C THR A 457 -25.89 -21.75 10.44
N THR A 458 -26.29 -22.87 11.08
CA THR A 458 -27.58 -23.57 10.83
C THR A 458 -28.64 -23.25 11.89
N GLY A 459 -28.35 -22.28 12.76
CA GLY A 459 -29.27 -21.66 13.70
C GLY A 459 -28.53 -21.20 14.95
N ALA A 460 -28.35 -19.88 15.01
CA ALA A 460 -27.64 -19.17 16.06
C ALA A 460 -28.04 -19.62 17.47
N PHE A 461 -27.07 -19.87 18.33
CA PHE A 461 -27.35 -19.88 19.76
C PHE A 461 -27.79 -18.49 20.19
N THR A 462 -28.64 -18.40 21.20
CA THR A 462 -29.11 -17.12 21.73
C THR A 462 -28.52 -16.81 23.10
N SER A 463 -27.96 -17.83 23.75
CA SER A 463 -27.38 -17.76 25.09
C SER A 463 -26.50 -18.99 25.35
N VAL A 464 -25.86 -19.03 26.52
CA VAL A 464 -25.17 -20.21 27.04
C VAL A 464 -25.73 -20.55 28.42
N THR A 465 -25.94 -21.83 28.68
CA THR A 465 -26.12 -22.36 30.04
C THR A 465 -24.76 -22.87 30.49
N LEU A 466 -24.20 -22.24 31.53
CA LEU A 466 -22.86 -22.56 32.01
C LEU A 466 -22.93 -23.33 33.34
N ALA A 467 -22.46 -24.57 33.32
CA ALA A 467 -22.26 -25.41 34.50
C ALA A 467 -20.80 -25.38 34.97
N THR A 468 -20.53 -25.99 36.12
CA THR A 468 -19.16 -26.22 36.62
C THR A 468 -19.00 -27.69 36.99
N GLN A 469 -17.81 -28.24 36.72
CA GLN A 469 -17.45 -29.61 37.04
C GLN A 469 -16.02 -29.67 37.56
N THR A 470 -15.73 -30.69 38.37
CA THR A 470 -14.38 -30.93 38.88
C THR A 470 -13.99 -32.38 38.64
N ILE A 471 -12.85 -32.57 37.98
CA ILE A 471 -12.20 -33.87 37.80
C ILE A 471 -10.98 -33.89 38.72
N ALA A 472 -10.94 -34.83 39.66
CA ALA A 472 -9.88 -34.86 40.67
C ALA A 472 -8.50 -35.13 40.05
N THR A 473 -8.42 -36.03 39.07
CA THR A 473 -7.16 -36.36 38.39
C THR A 473 -7.44 -36.86 36.98
N ALA A 474 -6.71 -36.36 35.99
CA ALA A 474 -6.73 -36.88 34.62
C ALA A 474 -5.29 -37.02 34.10
N ALA A 475 -4.95 -38.20 33.58
CA ALA A 475 -3.62 -38.48 33.06
C ALA A 475 -3.37 -37.86 31.67
N ASP A 476 -4.44 -37.64 30.90
CA ASP A 476 -4.44 -37.10 29.55
C ASP A 476 -5.86 -36.57 29.20
N LEU A 477 -6.04 -36.04 28.00
CA LEU A 477 -7.35 -35.56 27.53
C LEU A 477 -8.36 -36.71 27.35
N THR A 478 -7.93 -37.94 27.06
CA THR A 478 -8.84 -39.11 27.03
C THR A 478 -9.52 -39.30 28.38
N ALA A 479 -8.76 -39.18 29.47
CA ALA A 479 -9.29 -39.24 30.83
C ALA A 479 -10.19 -38.05 31.17
N VAL A 480 -9.91 -36.85 30.63
CA VAL A 480 -10.81 -35.69 30.75
C VAL A 480 -12.16 -36.01 30.11
N TRP A 481 -12.17 -36.39 28.82
CA TRP A 481 -13.38 -36.76 28.08
C TRP A 481 -14.20 -37.85 28.79
N ALA A 482 -13.55 -38.88 29.30
CA ALA A 482 -14.23 -39.98 29.99
C ALA A 482 -14.87 -39.58 31.34
N ALA A 483 -14.36 -38.52 31.98
CA ALA A 483 -14.81 -38.07 33.29
C ALA A 483 -15.80 -36.90 33.23
N VAL A 484 -16.03 -36.29 32.06
CA VAL A 484 -17.06 -35.25 31.89
C VAL A 484 -18.44 -35.87 32.14
N THR A 485 -19.22 -35.24 33.01
CA THR A 485 -20.63 -35.57 33.17
C THR A 485 -21.44 -34.95 32.04
N GLN A 486 -22.33 -35.76 31.46
CA GLN A 486 -23.21 -35.38 30.35
C GLN A 486 -24.03 -34.12 30.69
N LEU A 487 -24.08 -33.19 29.73
CA LEU A 487 -24.94 -32.01 29.76
C LEU A 487 -26.22 -32.22 28.94
N ALA A 488 -27.12 -31.24 28.97
CA ALA A 488 -28.24 -31.17 28.03
C ALA A 488 -27.73 -30.91 26.60
N VAL A 489 -28.57 -31.20 25.60
CA VAL A 489 -28.23 -30.93 24.19
C VAL A 489 -28.25 -29.44 23.86
N SER A 490 -27.32 -28.98 23.04
CA SER A 490 -27.29 -27.62 22.49
C SER A 490 -28.23 -27.51 21.30
N ALA A 491 -29.50 -27.20 21.56
CA ALA A 491 -30.52 -27.05 20.53
C ALA A 491 -30.30 -25.79 19.66
N SER A 492 -30.47 -25.93 18.34
CA SER A 492 -30.46 -24.80 17.41
C SER A 492 -31.52 -23.75 17.81
N GLY A 493 -31.13 -22.47 17.80
CA GLY A 493 -31.99 -21.36 18.27
C GLY A 493 -32.13 -21.24 19.79
N GLY A 494 -31.53 -22.16 20.57
CA GLY A 494 -31.59 -22.21 22.02
C GLY A 494 -30.30 -21.77 22.70
N ALA A 495 -30.14 -22.18 23.97
CA ALA A 495 -28.90 -22.00 24.71
C ALA A 495 -27.90 -23.11 24.36
N ALA A 496 -26.63 -22.76 24.17
CA ALA A 496 -25.54 -23.73 24.16
C ALA A 496 -25.36 -24.30 25.58
N ALA A 497 -25.25 -25.62 25.71
CA ALA A 497 -24.99 -26.27 26.98
C ALA A 497 -23.48 -26.43 27.19
N ALA A 498 -22.93 -25.67 28.13
CA ALA A 498 -21.50 -25.63 28.38
C ALA A 498 -21.15 -25.89 29.86
N SER A 499 -19.93 -26.32 30.11
CA SER A 499 -19.38 -26.49 31.45
C SER A 499 -17.95 -26.01 31.51
N VAL A 500 -17.60 -25.28 32.56
CA VAL A 500 -16.21 -25.08 32.95
C VAL A 500 -15.78 -26.29 33.77
N ILE A 501 -14.75 -27.00 33.30
CA ILE A 501 -14.23 -28.21 33.92
C ILE A 501 -12.87 -27.88 34.54
N THR A 502 -12.74 -28.07 35.84
CA THR A 502 -11.45 -27.97 36.53
C THR A 502 -10.87 -29.36 36.77
N VAL A 503 -9.73 -29.64 36.15
CA VAL A 503 -8.94 -30.85 36.41
C VAL A 503 -7.88 -30.52 37.46
N SER A 504 -8.01 -31.10 38.66
CA SER A 504 -7.20 -30.67 39.82
C SER A 504 -5.78 -31.20 39.81
N ALA A 505 -5.51 -32.33 39.16
CA ALA A 505 -4.20 -32.99 39.15
C ALA A 505 -4.01 -33.90 37.93
N GLY A 506 -2.76 -34.31 37.69
CA GLY A 506 -2.37 -35.14 36.54
C GLY A 506 -1.76 -34.31 35.41
N ALA A 507 -1.43 -34.95 34.29
CA ALA A 507 -0.76 -34.24 33.18
C ALA A 507 -1.72 -33.35 32.38
N ALA A 508 -3.03 -33.61 32.45
CA ALA A 508 -4.07 -32.74 31.92
C ALA A 508 -4.70 -31.84 33.01
N ALA A 509 -3.93 -31.51 34.06
CA ALA A 509 -4.39 -30.56 35.08
C ALA A 509 -4.55 -29.17 34.45
N GLY A 510 -5.69 -28.53 34.67
CA GLY A 510 -6.04 -27.32 33.95
C GLY A 510 -7.52 -26.95 34.08
N THR A 511 -7.91 -25.90 33.34
CA THR A 511 -9.31 -25.46 33.22
C THR A 511 -9.73 -25.60 31.76
N TYR A 512 -10.85 -26.26 31.52
CA TYR A 512 -11.36 -26.51 30.18
C TYR A 512 -12.78 -25.98 30.02
N LEU A 513 -13.10 -25.44 28.84
CA LEU A 513 -14.46 -25.18 28.43
C LEU A 513 -14.96 -26.34 27.59
N TYR A 514 -15.95 -27.06 28.08
CA TYR A 514 -16.67 -28.08 27.33
C TYR A 514 -18.00 -27.52 26.84
N VAL A 515 -18.32 -27.72 25.56
CA VAL A 515 -19.63 -27.40 24.98
C VAL A 515 -20.19 -28.64 24.31
N ASN A 516 -21.35 -29.07 24.80
CA ASN A 516 -22.03 -30.26 24.32
C ASN A 516 -22.67 -30.01 22.96
N ASP A 517 -22.72 -31.02 22.12
CA ASP A 517 -23.33 -30.96 20.80
C ASP A 517 -24.86 -31.10 20.84
N THR A 518 -25.46 -31.42 19.68
CA THR A 518 -26.91 -31.62 19.54
C THR A 518 -27.41 -32.97 20.07
N THR A 519 -26.52 -33.82 20.57
CA THR A 519 -26.78 -35.12 21.18
C THR A 519 -26.35 -35.10 22.63
N ALA A 520 -26.93 -35.93 23.50
CA ALA A 520 -26.59 -35.82 24.92
C ALA A 520 -25.23 -36.45 25.26
N ALA A 521 -24.70 -37.34 24.41
CA ALA A 521 -23.53 -38.14 24.77
C ALA A 521 -22.23 -37.33 24.68
N VAL A 522 -21.37 -37.44 25.70
CA VAL A 522 -20.01 -36.91 25.63
C VAL A 522 -19.23 -37.64 24.52
N ASN A 523 -18.68 -36.89 23.59
CA ASN A 523 -18.04 -37.39 22.38
C ASN A 523 -16.93 -36.44 21.89
N SER A 524 -15.68 -36.89 21.99
CA SER A 524 -14.51 -36.13 21.54
C SER A 524 -14.45 -35.86 20.03
N ALA A 525 -15.32 -36.47 19.23
CA ALA A 525 -15.41 -36.24 17.80
C ALA A 525 -16.46 -35.18 17.42
N THR A 526 -17.43 -34.92 18.30
CA THR A 526 -18.57 -34.07 17.98
C THR A 526 -18.92 -33.05 19.04
N ASP A 527 -18.24 -33.02 20.20
CA ASP A 527 -18.33 -31.96 21.20
C ASP A 527 -17.07 -31.07 21.16
N LEU A 528 -17.22 -29.82 21.62
CA LEU A 528 -16.11 -28.88 21.73
C LEU A 528 -15.46 -28.98 23.12
N LEU A 529 -14.13 -29.11 23.16
CA LEU A 529 -13.34 -28.95 24.38
C LEU A 529 -12.20 -27.99 24.08
N VAL A 530 -12.10 -26.91 24.86
CA VAL A 530 -11.05 -25.89 24.71
C VAL A 530 -10.27 -25.82 26.01
N ASP A 531 -8.95 -25.88 25.94
CA ASP A 531 -8.09 -25.59 27.07
C ASP A 531 -8.08 -24.07 27.29
N ILE A 532 -8.52 -23.65 28.46
CA ILE A 532 -8.55 -22.25 28.90
C ILE A 532 -7.81 -22.13 30.24
N THR A 533 -6.80 -22.96 30.48
CA THR A 533 -6.06 -23.00 31.75
C THR A 533 -5.45 -21.66 32.11
N GLY A 534 -5.13 -20.83 31.11
CA GLY A 534 -4.65 -19.46 31.29
C GLY A 534 -5.70 -18.43 31.69
N VAL A 535 -6.96 -18.82 31.88
CA VAL A 535 -8.04 -17.88 32.19
C VAL A 535 -7.77 -17.10 33.48
N THR A 536 -7.95 -15.79 33.42
CA THR A 536 -7.96 -14.90 34.58
C THR A 536 -9.39 -14.43 34.88
N GLY A 537 -9.75 -14.41 36.16
CA GLY A 537 -11.12 -14.11 36.60
C GLY A 537 -12.02 -15.35 36.65
N THR A 538 -13.34 -15.14 36.57
CA THR A 538 -14.34 -16.22 36.58
C THR A 538 -15.21 -16.10 35.35
N LEU A 539 -15.18 -17.12 34.49
CA LEU A 539 -15.98 -17.15 33.28
C LEU A 539 -17.47 -17.08 33.60
N ALA A 540 -18.18 -16.15 32.98
CA ALA A 540 -19.60 -15.92 33.15
C ALA A 540 -20.34 -15.97 31.81
N THR A 541 -21.67 -16.06 31.84
CA THR A 541 -22.49 -16.04 30.62
C THR A 541 -22.33 -14.76 29.80
N THR A 542 -21.88 -13.66 30.42
CA THR A 542 -21.56 -12.37 29.76
C THR A 542 -20.25 -12.37 28.99
N ASP A 543 -19.43 -13.41 29.13
CA ASP A 543 -18.20 -13.61 28.36
C ASP A 543 -18.45 -14.32 27.05
N PHE A 544 -19.70 -14.72 26.80
CA PHE A 544 -20.10 -15.36 25.56
C PHE A 544 -20.85 -14.36 24.68
N VAL A 545 -20.51 -14.38 23.40
CA VAL A 545 -21.24 -13.67 22.36
C VAL A 545 -21.76 -14.68 21.36
N PHE A 546 -22.92 -14.37 20.78
CA PHE A 546 -23.60 -15.24 19.83
C PHE A 546 -23.91 -14.43 18.58
N ALA A 547 -23.80 -15.06 17.42
CA ALA A 547 -24.06 -14.45 16.11
C ALA A 547 -25.28 -15.09 15.47
#